data_AF-A0A2A8T9I1-F1
#
_entry.id   AF-A0A2A8T9I1-F1
#
_cell.length_a   1.000
_cell.length_b   1.000
_cell.length_c   1.000
_cell.angle_alpha   90.00
_cell.angle_beta   90.00
_cell.angle_gamma   90.00
#
_symmetry.space_group_name_H-M   'P 1'
#
loop_
_entity.id
_entity.type
_entity.pdbx_description
1 polymer ?
#
loop_
_entity_poly.entity_id
_entity_poly.type
_entity_poly.pdbx_seq_one_letter_code
_entity_poly.pdbx_strand_id
1 'polypeptide(L)'
;MDFPTIHTNFWDAVIGVPIVLIVTQLIKWLFHPKKQYVPTIALAVGVLFSVFISHPHHIIAGLFMGYFYGYAAIGSYAGLKTTWRTIRKDTSPYSSD
;
A
#
# COMPACT_ATOMS: atom_id res chain seq x y z
N MET A 1 -16.70 3.16 -30.33
CA MET A 1 -16.00 2.44 -29.24
C MET A 1 -15.24 3.51 -28.47
N ASP A 2 -15.94 4.26 -27.63
CA ASP A 2 -15.31 5.28 -26.80
C ASP A 2 -14.67 4.57 -25.61
N PHE A 3 -13.36 4.38 -25.71
CA PHE A 3 -12.57 3.94 -24.56
C PHE A 3 -12.76 4.99 -23.47
N PRO A 4 -13.14 4.62 -22.24
CA PRO A 4 -13.22 5.57 -21.15
C PRO A 4 -11.81 6.15 -20.99
N THR A 5 -11.66 7.44 -21.30
CA THR A 5 -10.43 8.19 -21.05
C THR A 5 -10.30 8.29 -19.54
N ILE A 6 -9.65 7.29 -18.94
CA ILE A 6 -9.25 7.33 -17.54
C ILE A 6 -8.23 8.47 -17.47
N HIS A 7 -8.69 9.65 -17.08
CA HIS A 7 -7.83 10.70 -16.56
C HIS A 7 -7.24 10.16 -15.25
N THR A 8 -6.27 9.26 -15.38
CA THR A 8 -5.39 8.86 -14.31
C THR A 8 -4.62 10.13 -13.97
N ASN A 9 -5.14 10.89 -13.04
CA ASN A 9 -4.38 12.00 -12.51
C ASN A 9 -3.18 11.33 -11.83
N PHE A 10 -1.98 11.48 -12.39
CA PHE A 10 -0.75 10.90 -11.83
C PHE A 10 -0.65 11.18 -10.32
N TRP A 11 -1.16 12.33 -9.90
CA TRP A 11 -1.34 12.75 -8.53
C TRP A 11 -2.16 11.80 -7.65
N ASP A 12 -3.16 11.09 -8.18
CA ASP A 12 -3.94 10.09 -7.43
C ASP A 12 -3.08 8.89 -7.01
N ALA A 13 -2.14 8.47 -7.86
CA ALA A 13 -1.17 7.43 -7.48
C ALA A 13 -0.12 7.93 -6.49
N VAL A 14 0.38 9.16 -6.69
CA VAL A 14 1.39 9.77 -5.82
C VAL A 14 0.85 10.02 -4.41
N ILE A 15 -0.43 10.38 -4.29
CA ILE A 15 -1.09 10.68 -3.00
C ILE A 15 -1.76 9.43 -2.42
N GLY A 16 -2.38 8.60 -3.25
CA GLY A 16 -3.09 7.40 -2.83
C GLY A 16 -2.19 6.35 -2.20
N VAL A 17 -0.98 6.13 -2.74
CA VAL A 17 -0.03 5.15 -2.18
C VAL A 17 0.39 5.49 -0.74
N PRO A 18 0.86 6.71 -0.43
CA PRO A 18 1.14 7.12 0.95
C PRO A 18 -0.07 7.01 1.87
N ILE A 19 -1.26 7.39 1.41
CA ILE A 19 -2.48 7.32 2.22
C ILE A 19 -2.80 5.87 2.57
N VAL A 20 -2.80 4.95 1.59
CA VAL A 20 -3.02 3.52 1.85
C VAL A 20 -1.96 2.98 2.81
N LEU A 21 -0.70 3.39 2.68
CA LEU A 21 0.37 3.00 3.59
C LEU A 21 0.15 3.52 5.02
N ILE A 22 -0.31 4.76 5.19
CA ILE A 22 -0.62 5.33 6.51
C ILE A 22 -1.81 4.61 7.13
N VAL A 23 -2.91 4.43 6.40
CA VAL A 23 -4.13 3.78 6.89
C VAL A 23 -3.85 2.33 7.27
N THR A 24 -3.09 1.61 6.47
CA THR A 24 -2.71 0.22 6.80
C THR A 24 -1.84 0.14 8.05
N GLN A 25 -0.99 1.14 8.27
CA GLN A 25 -0.14 1.23 9.46
C GLN A 25 -1.00 1.58 10.70
N LEU A 26 -1.99 2.48 10.55
CA LEU A 26 -2.97 2.79 11.60
C LEU A 26 -3.79 1.56 11.98
N ILE A 27 -4.31 0.81 11.01
CA ILE A 27 -5.04 -0.45 11.26
C ILE A 27 -4.14 -1.45 11.96
N LYS A 28 -2.88 -1.56 11.53
CA LYS A 28 -1.91 -2.44 12.18
C LYS A 28 -1.66 -2.03 13.64
N TRP A 29 -1.61 -0.74 13.93
CA TRP A 29 -1.47 -0.22 15.28
C TRP A 29 -2.70 -0.48 16.15
N LEU A 30 -3.90 -0.33 15.58
CA LEU A 30 -5.16 -0.52 16.32
C LEU A 30 -5.48 -2.01 16.58
N PHE A 31 -5.32 -2.86 15.56
CA PHE A 31 -5.77 -4.27 15.60
C PHE A 31 -4.67 -5.29 15.83
N HIS A 32 -3.39 -4.88 15.86
CA HIS A 32 -2.23 -5.77 16.05
C HIS A 32 -2.29 -7.07 15.21
N PRO A 33 -2.59 -7.00 13.90
CA PRO A 33 -2.77 -8.20 13.08
C PRO A 33 -1.46 -9.00 12.99
N LYS A 34 -1.58 -10.33 12.90
CA LYS A 34 -0.43 -11.19 12.63
C LYS A 34 0.26 -10.74 11.34
N LYS A 35 1.60 -10.78 11.33
CA LYS A 35 2.45 -10.25 10.23
C LYS A 35 2.08 -10.75 8.82
N GLN A 36 1.44 -11.92 8.75
CA GLN A 36 0.95 -12.55 7.51
C GLN A 36 -0.26 -11.83 6.88
N TYR A 37 -1.08 -11.13 7.66
CA TYR A 37 -2.31 -10.48 7.18
C TYR A 37 -2.10 -9.02 6.78
N VAL A 38 -0.94 -8.43 7.12
CA VAL A 38 -0.62 -7.03 6.79
C VAL A 38 -0.72 -6.75 5.28
N PRO A 39 -0.24 -7.62 4.37
CA PRO A 39 -0.37 -7.40 2.93
C PRO A 39 -1.82 -7.48 2.46
N THR A 40 -2.60 -8.44 2.99
CA THR A 40 -4.01 -8.60 2.63
C THR A 40 -4.85 -7.40 3.07
N ILE A 41 -4.57 -6.87 4.26
CA ILE A 41 -5.19 -5.64 4.77
C ILE A 41 -4.84 -4.46 3.87
N ALA A 42 -3.58 -4.37 3.41
CA ALA A 42 -3.17 -3.30 2.50
C ALA A 42 -3.85 -3.33 1.15
N LEU A 43 -4.05 -4.53 0.58
CA LEU A 43 -4.85 -4.69 -0.62
C LEU A 43 -6.33 -4.33 -0.39
N ALA A 44 -6.92 -4.83 0.69
CA ALA A 44 -8.32 -4.54 1.02
C ALA A 44 -8.56 -3.03 1.21
N VAL A 45 -7.66 -2.36 1.93
CA VAL A 45 -7.69 -0.91 2.15
C VAL A 45 -7.48 -0.15 0.85
N GLY A 46 -6.51 -0.54 0.01
CA GLY A 46 -6.27 0.11 -1.28
C GLY A 46 -7.46 0.03 -2.23
N VAL A 47 -8.10 -1.15 -2.29
CA VAL A 47 -9.32 -1.37 -3.07
C VAL A 47 -10.50 -0.58 -2.49
N LEU A 48 -10.73 -0.65 -1.17
CA LEU A 48 -11.78 0.14 -0.50
C LEU A 48 -11.60 1.64 -0.73
N PHE A 49 -10.38 2.15 -0.58
CA PHE A 49 -10.10 3.57 -0.73
C PHE A 49 -10.31 4.04 -2.18
N SER A 50 -9.81 3.29 -3.16
CA SER A 50 -9.93 3.68 -4.57
C SER A 50 -11.36 3.54 -5.11
N VAL A 51 -12.10 2.51 -4.68
CA VAL A 51 -13.50 2.30 -5.08
C VAL A 51 -14.42 3.36 -4.48
N PHE A 52 -14.21 3.77 -3.23
CA PHE A 52 -15.10 4.73 -2.55
C PHE A 52 -14.75 6.21 -2.81
N ILE A 53 -13.48 6.55 -3.06
CA ILE A 53 -13.05 7.96 -3.14
C ILE A 53 -12.73 8.43 -4.56
N SER A 54 -12.03 7.63 -5.38
CA SER A 54 -11.47 8.15 -6.64
C SER A 54 -12.42 8.05 -7.85
N HIS A 55 -13.23 7.00 -7.99
CA HIS A 55 -14.01 6.78 -9.22
C HIS A 55 -15.41 6.17 -8.98
N PRO A 56 -16.38 6.93 -8.44
CA PRO A 56 -17.75 6.43 -8.24
C PRO A 56 -18.49 6.10 -9.57
N HIS A 57 -18.06 6.66 -10.70
CA HIS A 57 -18.70 6.46 -12.01
C HIS A 57 -18.11 5.32 -12.85
N HIS A 58 -16.92 4.80 -12.52
CA HIS A 58 -16.27 3.69 -13.24
C HIS A 58 -15.61 2.71 -12.27
N ILE A 59 -16.41 1.78 -11.76
CA ILE A 59 -16.02 0.77 -10.76
C ILE A 59 -14.78 -0.05 -11.21
N ILE A 60 -14.65 -0.35 -12.50
CA ILE A 60 -13.52 -1.10 -13.06
C ILE A 60 -12.21 -0.31 -12.97
N ALA A 61 -12.24 1.01 -13.23
CA ALA A 61 -11.07 1.87 -13.13
C ALA A 61 -10.61 2.06 -11.68
N GLY A 62 -11.57 2.24 -10.76
CA GLY A 62 -11.31 2.29 -9.31
C GLY A 62 -10.74 0.98 -8.77
N LEU A 63 -11.20 -0.18 -9.27
CA LEU A 63 -10.65 -1.47 -8.87
C LEU A 63 -9.19 -1.61 -9.32
N PHE A 64 -8.89 -1.29 -10.58
CA PHE A 64 -7.53 -1.37 -11.13
C PHE A 64 -6.56 -0.42 -10.40
N MET A 65 -6.99 0.82 -10.14
CA MET A 65 -6.21 1.80 -9.36
C MET A 65 -6.01 1.36 -7.92
N GLY A 66 -7.05 0.85 -7.26
CA GLY A 66 -6.97 0.35 -5.89
C GLY A 66 -6.01 -0.83 -5.73
N TYR A 67 -5.98 -1.73 -6.71
CA TYR A 67 -4.97 -2.79 -6.77
C TYR A 67 -3.56 -2.22 -6.93
N PHE A 68 -3.37 -1.24 -7.81
CA PHE A 68 -2.07 -0.59 -8.00
C PHE A 68 -1.60 0.08 -6.71
N TYR A 69 -2.46 0.82 -6.02
CA TYR A 69 -2.12 1.51 -4.76
C TYR A 69 -1.83 0.52 -3.63
N GLY A 70 -2.63 -0.54 -3.52
CA GLY A 70 -2.43 -1.62 -2.55
C GLY A 70 -1.08 -2.31 -2.75
N TYR A 71 -0.74 -2.72 -3.98
CA TYR A 71 0.54 -3.39 -4.26
C TYR A 71 1.74 -2.47 -4.08
N ALA A 72 1.65 -1.20 -4.50
CA ALA A 72 2.71 -0.23 -4.27
C ALA A 72 2.95 -0.02 -2.77
N ALA A 73 1.90 0.11 -1.96
CA ALA A 73 2.02 0.24 -0.51
C ALA A 73 2.65 -1.01 0.14
N ILE A 74 2.27 -2.23 -0.30
CA ILE A 74 2.87 -3.49 0.16
C ILE A 74 4.36 -3.54 -0.17
N GLY A 75 4.73 -3.18 -1.41
CA GLY A 75 6.12 -3.16 -1.87
C GLY A 75 6.97 -2.17 -1.07
N SER A 76 6.48 -0.93 -0.90
CA SER A 76 7.15 0.08 -0.08
C SER A 76 7.31 -0.37 1.37
N TYR A 77 6.30 -1.02 1.95
CA TYR A 77 6.38 -1.56 3.31
C TYR A 77 7.40 -2.70 3.43
N ALA A 78 7.41 -3.64 2.49
CA ALA A 78 8.35 -4.75 2.48
C ALA A 78 9.80 -4.28 2.28
N GLY A 79 10.01 -3.33 1.38
CA GLY A 79 11.30 -2.67 1.16
C GLY A 79 11.80 -1.98 2.42
N LEU A 80 10.98 -1.09 3.00
CA LEU A 80 11.32 -0.36 4.22
C LEU A 80 11.65 -1.31 5.38
N LYS A 81 10.87 -2.38 5.59
CA LYS A 81 11.11 -3.38 6.62
C LYS A 81 12.43 -4.13 6.41
N THR A 82 12.76 -4.44 5.16
CA THR A 82 13.99 -5.15 4.79
C THR A 82 15.20 -4.24 5.04
N THR A 83 15.17 -3.02 4.52
CA THR A 83 16.19 -1.99 4.75
C THR A 83 16.39 -1.74 6.24
N TRP A 84 15.31 -1.58 7.01
CA TRP A 84 15.38 -1.40 8.47
C TRP A 84 16.05 -2.58 9.18
N ARG A 85 15.74 -3.81 8.76
CA ARG A 85 16.35 -5.02 9.32
C ARG A 85 17.85 -5.10 8.98
N THR A 86 18.23 -4.70 7.78
CA THR A 86 19.63 -4.64 7.35
C THR A 86 20.40 -3.61 8.16
N ILE A 87 19.92 -2.36 8.23
CA ILE A 87 20.53 -1.29 9.05
C ILE A 87 20.70 -1.74 10.50
N ARG A 88 19.68 -2.39 11.08
CA ARG A 88 19.73 -2.89 12.46
C ARG A 88 20.68 -4.07 12.64
N LYS A 89 20.90 -4.91 11.62
CA LYS A 89 21.91 -5.98 11.64
C LYS A 89 23.33 -5.43 11.51
N ASP A 90 23.53 -4.43 10.66
CA ASP A 90 24.83 -3.77 10.46
C ASP A 90 25.27 -2.97 11.71
N THR A 91 24.31 -2.58 12.57
CA THR A 91 24.60 -1.98 13.89
C THR A 91 25.03 -3.03 14.95
N SER A 92 25.11 -4.31 14.60
CA SER A 92 25.72 -5.36 15.43
C SER A 92 27.00 -5.92 14.80
N PRO A 93 28.13 -5.18 14.75
CA PRO A 93 29.40 -5.70 14.25
C PRO A 93 30.13 -6.62 15.25
N TYR A 94 29.57 -6.85 16.44
CA TYR A 94 30.18 -7.66 17.51
C TYR A 94 29.20 -8.73 18.02
N SER A 95 28.90 -9.70 17.17
CA SER A 95 28.61 -11.05 17.62
C SER A 95 29.46 -11.95 16.75
N SER A 96 30.74 -12.03 17.12
CA SER A 96 31.56 -13.20 16.86
C SER A 96 30.75 -14.46 17.18
N ASP A 97 30.97 -15.50 16.36
CA ASP A 97 30.56 -16.91 16.49
C ASP A 97 29.53 -17.38 15.45
#